data_AF-A0A0D2M707-F1
#
_entry.id   AF-A0A0D2M707-F1
#
_cell.length_a   1.000
_cell.length_b   1.000
_cell.length_c   1.000
_cell.angle_alpha   90.00
_cell.angle_beta   90.00
_cell.angle_gamma   90.00
#
_symmetry.space_group_name_H-M   'P 1'
#
loop_
_entity.id
_entity.type
_entity.pdbx_description
1 polymer ?
#
loop_
_entity_poly.entity_id
_entity_poly.type
_entity_poly.pdbx_seq_one_letter_code
_entity_poly.pdbx_strand_id
1 'polypeptide(L)'
;MAAQGAAAAAGGGGGVAAAGAAAAAAAGRWLGVAGEHLFLLEMGHLLGALQQYVMDRLAHGAWADLEQGLAAASSLDEVRRSHAAFQEAVLRQCCQGAGRGRGATWRHIGLTLLQLADVALRACRAHRRLLELRAQAAAADDGSRPGGLRTRRPQQQQQQQGRQQEQQQQQQQGRQQQGREQVPDDGMAGAAAAATALEVAALRGELASAAAGWGAGRAYLLRILRNRALQLGGDDEVDALLGALGFNGFYSE
;
A
#
# COMPACT_ATOMS: atom_id res chain seq x y z
N MET A 1 -35.94 -33.85 -30.79
CA MET A 1 -36.14 -34.26 -29.37
C MET A 1 -34.93 -33.76 -28.61
N ALA A 2 -34.86 -32.52 -28.10
CA ALA A 2 -35.71 -31.83 -27.13
C ALA A 2 -35.74 -32.51 -25.74
N ALA A 3 -35.35 -31.73 -24.72
CA ALA A 3 -35.43 -31.97 -23.26
C ALA A 3 -34.46 -33.05 -22.71
N GLN A 4 -33.81 -32.94 -21.55
CA GLN A 4 -33.89 -32.06 -20.38
C GLN A 4 -32.67 -32.39 -19.50
N GLY A 5 -32.15 -31.43 -18.74
CA GLY A 5 -31.12 -31.72 -17.73
C GLY A 5 -30.37 -30.51 -17.18
N ALA A 6 -31.06 -29.40 -16.91
CA ALA A 6 -30.52 -28.26 -16.18
C ALA A 6 -31.00 -28.33 -14.72
N ALA A 7 -30.14 -28.79 -13.82
CA ALA A 7 -30.29 -28.60 -12.38
C ALA A 7 -28.92 -28.79 -11.69
N ALA A 8 -28.67 -27.98 -10.66
CA ALA A 8 -27.52 -27.96 -9.75
C ALA A 8 -26.32 -27.07 -10.14
N ALA A 9 -26.54 -25.75 -10.12
CA ALA A 9 -25.50 -24.75 -9.92
C ALA A 9 -26.00 -23.65 -8.97
N ALA A 10 -26.27 -24.01 -7.71
CA ALA A 10 -26.52 -23.06 -6.64
C ALA A 10 -25.99 -23.66 -5.33
N GLY A 11 -24.72 -23.36 -5.01
CA GLY A 11 -24.08 -23.86 -3.79
C GLY A 11 -22.63 -23.43 -3.54
N GLY A 12 -22.00 -22.69 -4.47
CA GLY A 12 -20.56 -22.36 -4.36
C GLY A 12 -20.21 -21.09 -3.56
N GLY A 13 -21.18 -20.27 -3.14
CA GLY A 13 -20.90 -18.95 -2.56
C GLY A 13 -20.28 -18.97 -1.16
N GLY A 14 -20.59 -19.99 -0.34
CA GLY A 14 -20.13 -20.06 1.05
C GLY A 14 -18.64 -20.40 1.21
N GLY A 15 -18.09 -21.21 0.31
CA GLY A 15 -16.68 -21.65 0.39
C GLY A 15 -15.68 -20.56 0.05
N VAL A 16 -16.00 -19.70 -0.92
CA VAL A 16 -15.14 -18.58 -1.34
C VAL A 16 -15.16 -17.45 -0.29
N ALA A 17 -16.32 -17.19 0.31
CA ALA A 17 -16.45 -16.23 1.40
C ALA A 17 -15.74 -16.69 2.68
N ALA A 18 -15.83 -17.99 3.02
CA ALA A 18 -15.13 -18.57 4.16
C ALA A 18 -13.61 -18.65 3.95
N ALA A 19 -13.15 -18.97 2.74
CA ALA A 19 -11.74 -18.91 2.37
C ALA A 19 -11.18 -17.48 2.39
N GLY A 20 -11.97 -16.49 1.94
CA GLY A 20 -11.65 -15.08 2.05
C GLY A 20 -11.57 -14.60 3.50
N ALA A 21 -12.49 -15.03 4.36
CA ALA A 21 -12.49 -14.71 5.79
C ALA A 21 -11.32 -15.35 6.55
N ALA A 22 -10.95 -16.60 6.21
CA ALA A 22 -9.79 -17.28 6.80
C ALA A 22 -8.45 -16.66 6.34
N ALA A 23 -8.35 -16.26 5.06
CA ALA A 23 -7.20 -15.53 4.54
C ALA A 23 -7.09 -14.13 5.17
N ALA A 24 -8.21 -13.42 5.35
CA ALA A 24 -8.26 -12.14 6.06
C ALA A 24 -7.91 -12.26 7.55
N ALA A 25 -8.31 -13.36 8.21
CA ALA A 25 -7.95 -13.65 9.59
C ALA A 25 -6.45 -14.05 9.74
N ALA A 26 -5.88 -14.72 8.74
CA ALA A 26 -4.44 -15.00 8.69
C ALA A 26 -3.61 -13.76 8.37
N ALA A 27 -4.07 -12.91 7.44
CA ALA A 27 -3.51 -11.61 7.10
C ALA A 27 -3.54 -10.64 8.29
N GLY A 28 -4.65 -10.60 9.04
CA GLY A 28 -4.82 -9.78 10.23
C GLY A 28 -3.90 -10.15 11.39
N ARG A 29 -3.36 -11.38 11.41
CA ARG A 29 -2.32 -11.80 12.37
C ARG A 29 -0.91 -11.36 11.96
N TRP A 30 -0.66 -11.10 10.67
CA TRP A 30 0.68 -10.86 10.12
C TRP A 30 1.05 -9.38 9.98
N LEU A 31 0.07 -8.47 9.89
CA LEU A 31 0.33 -7.03 9.80
C LEU A 31 -0.41 -6.29 10.91
N GLY A 32 0.19 -6.26 12.10
CA GLY A 32 -0.08 -5.16 13.03
C GLY A 32 0.33 -3.82 12.40
N VAL A 33 -0.04 -2.69 13.01
CA VAL A 33 0.30 -1.35 12.50
C VAL A 33 1.81 -1.19 12.23
N ALA A 34 2.64 -1.78 13.09
CA ALA A 34 4.09 -1.81 12.90
C ALA A 34 4.52 -2.60 11.66
N GLY A 35 3.88 -3.75 11.38
CA GLY A 35 4.14 -4.55 10.20
C GLY A 35 3.73 -3.83 8.91
N GLU A 36 2.58 -3.15 8.90
CA GLU A 36 2.14 -2.31 7.77
C GLU A 36 3.20 -1.25 7.45
N HIS A 37 3.73 -0.60 8.48
CA HIS A 37 4.75 0.44 8.33
C HIS A 37 6.08 -0.12 7.82
N LEU A 38 6.57 -1.23 8.38
CA LEU A 38 7.80 -1.88 7.93
C LEU A 38 7.70 -2.31 6.47
N PHE A 39 6.55 -2.87 6.06
CA PHE A 39 6.32 -3.26 4.67
C PHE A 39 6.40 -2.06 3.71
N LEU A 40 5.79 -0.92 4.07
CA LEU A 40 5.85 0.30 3.26
C LEU A 40 7.26 0.88 3.18
N LEU A 41 7.99 0.88 4.30
CA LEU A 41 9.40 1.31 4.33
C LEU A 41 10.25 0.45 3.40
N GLU A 42 10.05 -0.86 3.44
CA GLU A 42 10.77 -1.81 2.61
C GLU A 42 10.57 -1.53 1.11
N MET A 43 9.31 -1.34 0.70
CA MET A 43 8.97 -0.95 -0.68
C MET A 43 9.59 0.39 -1.07
N GLY A 44 9.49 1.38 -0.17
CA GLY A 44 10.06 2.70 -0.37
C GLY A 44 11.58 2.67 -0.56
N HIS A 45 12.29 1.85 0.22
CA HIS A 45 13.75 1.69 0.08
C HIS A 45 14.14 1.10 -1.26
N LEU A 46 13.48 0.02 -1.72
CA LEU A 46 13.81 -0.60 -3.00
C LEU A 46 13.52 0.35 -4.18
N LEU A 47 12.35 1.00 -4.18
CA LEU A 47 11.97 1.92 -5.25
C LEU A 47 12.84 3.20 -5.24
N GLY A 48 13.18 3.70 -4.06
CA GLY A 48 14.11 4.81 -3.90
C GLY A 48 15.52 4.47 -4.42
N ALA A 49 16.02 3.27 -4.10
CA ALA A 49 17.31 2.79 -4.61
C ALA A 49 17.31 2.63 -6.14
N LEU A 50 16.21 2.10 -6.70
CA LEU A 50 16.04 2.02 -8.16
C LEU A 50 16.06 3.40 -8.81
N GLN A 51 15.29 4.35 -8.26
CA GLN A 51 15.25 5.71 -8.79
C GLN A 51 16.63 6.36 -8.73
N GLN A 52 17.33 6.24 -7.60
CA GLN A 52 18.67 6.78 -7.44
C GLN A 52 19.65 6.18 -8.44
N TYR A 53 19.62 4.86 -8.62
CA TYR A 53 20.44 4.17 -9.62
C TYR A 53 20.20 4.72 -11.03
N VAL A 54 18.93 4.84 -11.44
CA VAL A 54 18.58 5.36 -12.77
C VAL A 54 19.06 6.79 -12.92
N MET A 55 18.81 7.65 -11.94
CA MET A 55 19.22 9.05 -12.00
C MET A 55 20.74 9.20 -12.05
N ASP A 56 21.49 8.46 -11.25
CA ASP A 56 22.96 8.54 -11.23
C ASP A 56 23.56 8.08 -12.55
N ARG A 57 23.08 6.96 -13.12
CA ARG A 57 23.58 6.44 -14.39
C ARG A 57 23.22 7.31 -15.59
N LEU A 58 22.02 7.91 -15.59
CA LEU A 58 21.60 8.82 -16.65
C LEU A 58 22.35 10.16 -16.57
N ALA A 59 22.36 10.79 -15.39
CA ALA A 59 22.89 12.14 -15.21
C ALA A 59 24.42 12.18 -15.24
N HIS A 60 25.09 11.18 -14.66
CA HIS A 60 26.55 11.17 -14.53
C HIS A 60 27.26 10.19 -15.48
N GLY A 61 26.51 9.35 -16.19
CA GLY A 61 27.07 8.44 -17.19
C GLY A 61 26.69 8.87 -18.61
N ALA A 62 25.49 8.46 -19.04
CA ALA A 62 25.06 8.60 -20.44
C ALA A 62 25.10 10.06 -20.93
N TRP A 63 24.71 11.02 -20.09
CA TRP A 63 24.75 12.45 -20.44
C TRP A 63 26.18 12.97 -20.64
N ALA A 64 27.11 12.63 -19.74
CA ALA A 64 28.50 13.04 -19.84
C ALA A 64 29.17 12.46 -21.11
N ASP A 65 28.89 11.20 -21.43
CA ASP A 65 29.36 10.54 -22.66
C ASP A 65 28.81 11.23 -23.91
N LEU A 66 27.54 11.69 -23.86
CA LEU A 66 26.95 12.46 -24.95
C LEU A 66 27.64 13.81 -25.11
N GLU A 67 27.84 14.57 -24.03
CA GLU A 67 28.53 15.88 -24.08
C GLU A 67 29.93 15.75 -24.66
N GLN A 68 30.70 14.75 -24.19
CA GLN A 68 32.03 14.46 -24.71
C GLN A 68 31.98 14.06 -26.20
N GLY A 69 31.04 13.19 -26.57
CA GLY A 69 30.86 12.74 -27.94
C GLY A 69 30.41 13.84 -28.89
N LEU A 70 29.65 14.83 -28.42
CA LEU A 70 29.26 16.01 -29.19
C LEU A 70 30.40 17.01 -29.32
N ALA A 71 31.18 17.23 -28.24
CA ALA A 71 32.33 18.12 -28.26
C ALA A 71 33.46 17.62 -29.18
N ALA A 72 33.63 16.29 -29.28
CA ALA A 72 34.62 15.67 -30.15
C ALA A 72 34.15 15.48 -31.61
N ALA A 73 32.85 15.66 -31.89
CA ALA A 73 32.30 15.43 -33.21
C ALA A 73 32.77 16.50 -34.21
N SER A 74 33.30 16.04 -35.34
CA SER A 74 33.74 16.85 -36.47
C SER A 74 32.74 16.83 -37.63
N SER A 75 31.69 16.00 -37.53
CA SER A 75 30.68 15.81 -38.58
C SER A 75 29.29 15.55 -38.00
N LEU A 76 28.26 15.76 -38.83
CA LEU A 76 26.86 15.49 -38.45
C LEU A 76 26.61 13.99 -38.21
N ASP A 77 27.30 13.11 -38.95
CA ASP A 77 27.18 11.67 -38.77
C ASP A 77 27.77 11.20 -37.42
N GLU A 78 28.82 11.87 -36.94
CA GLU A 78 29.36 11.66 -35.58
C GLU A 78 28.37 12.12 -34.51
N VAL A 79 27.77 13.31 -34.67
CA VAL A 79 26.70 13.80 -33.79
C VAL A 79 25.54 12.79 -33.73
N ARG A 80 25.10 12.27 -34.88
CA ARG A 80 24.01 11.29 -34.96
C ARG A 80 24.38 9.98 -34.26
N ARG A 81 25.62 9.51 -34.39
CA ARG A 81 26.12 8.32 -33.70
C ARG A 81 26.17 8.52 -32.19
N SER A 82 26.71 9.63 -31.71
CA SER A 82 26.75 9.95 -30.27
C SER A 82 25.35 10.03 -29.67
N HIS A 83 24.41 10.67 -30.37
CA HIS A 83 23.01 10.73 -29.93
C HIS A 83 22.33 9.34 -29.92
N ALA A 84 22.55 8.51 -30.95
CA ALA A 84 21.98 7.15 -30.98
C ALA A 84 22.53 6.27 -29.86
N ALA A 85 23.84 6.37 -29.57
CA ALA A 85 24.48 5.66 -28.46
C ALA A 85 23.92 6.10 -27.10
N PHE A 86 23.70 7.41 -26.91
CA PHE A 86 23.02 7.95 -25.74
C PHE A 86 21.62 7.34 -25.57
N GLN A 87 20.78 7.36 -26.62
CA GLN A 87 19.44 6.77 -26.55
C GLN A 87 19.47 5.29 -26.18
N GLU A 88 20.40 4.52 -26.73
CA GLU A 88 20.55 3.11 -26.38
C GLU A 88 20.97 2.92 -24.91
N ALA A 89 21.92 3.73 -24.43
CA ALA A 89 22.35 3.72 -23.03
C ALA A 89 21.20 4.05 -22.08
N VAL A 90 20.41 5.09 -22.38
CA VAL A 90 19.22 5.46 -21.61
C VAL A 90 18.21 4.32 -21.56
N LEU A 91 17.90 3.70 -22.70
CA LEU A 91 16.94 2.60 -22.77
C LEU A 91 17.43 1.38 -21.99
N ARG A 92 18.72 1.06 -22.07
CA ARG A 92 19.34 -0.05 -21.33
C ARG A 92 19.29 0.20 -19.82
N GLN A 93 19.72 1.37 -19.38
CA GLN A 93 19.75 1.77 -17.97
C GLN A 93 18.34 1.88 -17.37
N CYS A 94 17.35 2.29 -18.16
CA CYS A 94 15.93 2.29 -17.78
C CYS A 94 15.28 0.89 -17.85
N CYS A 95 16.04 -0.18 -18.07
CA CYS A 95 15.53 -1.54 -18.24
C CYS A 95 14.50 -1.68 -19.39
N GLN A 96 14.52 -0.79 -20.38
CA GLN A 96 13.72 -0.86 -21.60
C GLN A 96 14.56 -1.49 -22.72
N GLY A 97 14.87 -2.78 -22.58
CA GLY A 97 15.62 -3.50 -23.60
C GLY A 97 14.84 -3.62 -24.92
N ALA A 98 15.50 -3.34 -26.05
CA ALA A 98 14.99 -3.61 -27.38
C ALA A 98 15.51 -4.96 -27.91
N GLY A 99 14.62 -5.83 -28.40
CA GLY A 99 14.99 -7.01 -29.21
C GLY A 99 15.25 -8.36 -28.49
N ARG A 100 15.68 -9.37 -29.26
CA ARG A 100 16.04 -10.73 -28.79
C ARG A 100 17.45 -10.75 -28.15
N GLY A 101 17.74 -11.73 -27.30
CA GLY A 101 19.05 -11.85 -26.64
C GLY A 101 19.19 -10.94 -25.42
N ARG A 102 20.25 -10.13 -25.33
CA ARG A 102 20.50 -9.22 -24.18
C ARG A 102 19.34 -8.25 -23.92
N GLY A 103 18.69 -7.74 -24.95
CA GLY A 103 17.53 -6.86 -24.83
C GLY A 103 16.29 -7.52 -24.21
N ALA A 104 16.11 -8.84 -24.39
CA ALA A 104 14.99 -9.56 -23.80
C ALA A 104 15.12 -9.66 -22.27
N THR A 105 16.34 -9.79 -21.76
CA THR A 105 16.61 -9.83 -20.31
C THR A 105 16.29 -8.49 -19.66
N TRP A 106 16.77 -7.38 -20.22
CA TRP A 106 16.49 -6.04 -19.70
C TRP A 106 15.00 -5.74 -19.71
N ARG A 107 14.30 -6.09 -20.80
CA ARG A 107 12.84 -5.98 -20.87
C ARG A 107 12.15 -6.80 -19.77
N HIS A 108 12.62 -8.00 -19.49
CA HIS A 108 12.06 -8.86 -18.45
C HIS A 108 12.30 -8.30 -17.04
N ILE A 109 13.49 -7.76 -16.78
CA ILE A 109 13.82 -7.02 -15.56
C ILE A 109 12.88 -5.82 -15.41
N GLY A 110 12.74 -5.00 -16.47
CA GLY A 110 11.86 -3.84 -16.48
C GLY A 110 10.39 -4.19 -16.20
N LEU A 111 9.87 -5.26 -16.81
CA LEU A 111 8.52 -5.75 -16.54
C LEU A 111 8.33 -6.19 -15.09
N THR A 112 9.33 -6.85 -14.51
CA THR A 112 9.29 -7.27 -13.09
C THR A 112 9.30 -6.05 -12.17
N LEU A 113 10.12 -5.03 -12.47
CA LEU A 113 10.14 -3.77 -11.72
C LEU A 113 8.81 -3.02 -11.80
N LEU A 114 8.18 -2.98 -12.99
CA LEU A 114 6.85 -2.37 -13.15
C LEU A 114 5.77 -3.11 -12.36
N GLN A 115 5.82 -4.45 -12.33
CA GLN A 115 4.90 -5.24 -11.51
C GLN A 115 5.09 -4.96 -10.01
N LEU A 116 6.34 -4.84 -9.55
CA LEU A 116 6.63 -4.45 -8.17
C LEU A 116 6.11 -3.04 -7.84
N ALA A 117 6.29 -2.08 -8.75
CA ALA A 117 5.76 -0.74 -8.59
C ALA A 117 4.21 -0.72 -8.51
N ASP A 118 3.52 -1.53 -9.33
CA ASP A 118 2.06 -1.67 -9.25
C ASP A 118 1.60 -2.26 -7.91
N VAL A 119 2.29 -3.30 -7.41
CA VAL A 119 2.02 -3.87 -6.09
C VAL A 119 2.20 -2.82 -4.99
N ALA A 120 3.28 -2.02 -5.06
CA ALA A 120 3.53 -0.95 -4.10
C ALA A 120 2.46 0.14 -4.15
N LEU A 121 2.02 0.56 -5.34
CA LEU A 121 0.94 1.54 -5.49
C LEU A 121 -0.39 1.03 -4.91
N ARG A 122 -0.72 -0.25 -5.15
CA ARG A 122 -1.91 -0.88 -4.55
C ARG A 122 -1.82 -0.91 -3.03
N ALA A 123 -0.67 -1.30 -2.48
CA ALA A 123 -0.44 -1.31 -1.04
C ALA A 123 -0.56 0.10 -0.42
N CYS A 124 0.04 1.12 -1.04
CA CYS A 124 -0.06 2.51 -0.58
C CYS A 124 -1.50 3.02 -0.58
N ARG A 125 -2.30 2.68 -1.60
CA ARG A 125 -3.72 3.06 -1.67
C ARG A 125 -4.53 2.39 -0.56
N ALA A 126 -4.35 1.08 -0.38
CA ALA A 126 -5.02 0.33 0.68
C ALA A 126 -4.66 0.86 2.08
N HIS A 127 -3.37 1.12 2.32
CA HIS A 127 -2.90 1.68 3.58
C HIS A 127 -3.44 3.08 3.85
N ARG A 128 -3.43 3.99 2.85
CA ARG A 128 -4.00 5.33 3.01
C ARG A 128 -5.47 5.25 3.42
N ARG A 129 -6.24 4.36 2.78
CA ARG A 129 -7.65 4.16 3.12
C ARG A 129 -7.84 3.63 4.54
N LEU A 130 -6.98 2.71 5.00
CA LEU A 130 -6.99 2.25 6.39
C LEU A 130 -6.71 3.39 7.39
N LEU A 131 -5.79 4.30 7.08
CA LEU A 131 -5.52 5.47 7.92
C LEU A 131 -6.73 6.40 8.00
N GLU A 132 -7.42 6.65 6.87
CA GLU A 132 -8.65 7.44 6.84
C GLU A 132 -9.74 6.82 7.74
N LEU A 133 -9.97 5.51 7.63
CA LEU A 133 -10.98 4.81 8.44
C LEU A 133 -10.62 4.81 9.94
N ARG A 134 -9.33 4.68 10.29
CA ARG A 134 -8.85 4.78 11.68
C ARG A 134 -9.06 6.19 12.25
N ALA A 135 -8.81 7.22 11.45
CA ALA A 135 -9.03 8.60 11.85
C ALA A 135 -10.52 8.91 12.06
N GLN A 136 -11.39 8.38 11.20
CA GLN A 136 -12.85 8.50 11.33
C GLN A 136 -13.37 7.81 12.60
N ALA A 137 -12.89 6.60 12.90
CA ALA A 137 -13.25 5.88 14.12
C ALA A 137 -12.81 6.65 15.38
N ALA A 138 -11.58 7.17 15.40
CA ALA A 138 -11.10 7.98 16.53
C ALA A 138 -11.94 9.25 16.75
N ALA A 139 -12.35 9.93 15.68
CA ALA A 139 -13.20 11.11 15.77
C ALA A 139 -14.62 10.78 16.29
N ALA A 140 -15.17 9.62 15.93
CA ALA A 140 -16.46 9.15 16.43
C ALA A 140 -16.42 8.80 17.93
N ASP A 141 -15.31 8.21 18.40
CA ASP A 141 -15.10 7.90 19.82
C ASP A 141 -14.96 9.17 20.68
N ASP A 142 -14.26 10.20 20.18
CA ASP A 142 -14.13 11.48 20.87
C ASP A 142 -15.44 12.27 20.91
N GLY A 143 -16.26 12.20 19.86
CA GLY A 143 -17.59 12.83 19.81
C GLY A 143 -18.64 12.12 20.69
N SER A 144 -18.46 10.82 20.95
CA SER A 144 -19.38 9.99 21.74
C SER A 144 -19.09 10.02 23.24
N ARG A 145 -18.01 10.67 23.70
CA ARG A 145 -17.75 10.91 25.13
C ARG A 145 -18.55 12.12 25.63
N PRO A 146 -19.62 11.92 26.43
CA PRO A 146 -20.38 13.03 26.97
C PRO A 146 -19.54 13.77 28.02
N GLY A 147 -19.04 14.96 27.68
CA GLY A 147 -18.76 16.06 28.63
C GLY A 147 -18.02 15.72 29.92
N GLY A 148 -16.99 14.87 29.89
CA GLY A 148 -16.23 14.48 31.08
C GLY A 148 -14.89 15.20 31.18
N LEU A 149 -14.77 16.12 32.15
CA LEU A 149 -13.51 16.65 32.71
C LEU A 149 -12.80 17.79 31.94
N ARG A 150 -13.50 18.90 31.71
CA ARG A 150 -12.85 20.22 31.87
C ARG A 150 -12.96 20.64 33.34
N THR A 151 -11.82 20.68 34.00
CA THR A 151 -11.55 21.13 35.37
C THR A 151 -12.39 22.36 35.79
N ARG A 152 -13.36 22.17 36.69
CA ARG A 152 -14.04 23.26 37.42
C ARG A 152 -13.66 23.23 38.90
N ARG A 153 -12.96 24.29 39.32
CA ARG A 153 -12.63 24.69 40.70
C ARG A 153 -13.89 25.20 41.47
N PRO A 154 -13.82 25.40 42.80
CA PRO A 154 -14.94 25.16 43.72
C PRO A 154 -15.93 26.32 43.77
N GLN A 155 -17.06 26.16 43.07
CA GLN A 155 -18.26 26.99 43.24
C GLN A 155 -19.48 26.08 43.49
N GLN A 156 -19.24 24.97 44.21
CA GLN A 156 -20.17 23.84 44.32
C GLN A 156 -20.93 23.80 45.65
N GLN A 157 -20.58 24.66 46.63
CA GLN A 157 -21.21 24.61 47.95
C GLN A 157 -22.44 25.54 48.06
N GLN A 158 -22.52 26.62 47.28
CA GLN A 158 -23.65 27.56 47.35
C GLN A 158 -24.81 27.21 46.40
N GLN A 159 -24.59 26.28 45.46
CA GLN A 159 -25.61 25.84 44.50
C GLN A 159 -26.35 24.56 44.92
N GLN A 160 -25.92 23.88 45.99
CA GLN A 160 -26.57 22.65 46.47
C GLN A 160 -27.89 22.93 47.22
N GLN A 161 -28.05 24.11 47.83
CA GLN A 161 -29.29 24.45 48.56
C GLN A 161 -30.46 24.83 47.62
N GLY A 162 -30.19 25.46 46.47
CA GLY A 162 -31.25 25.77 45.49
C GLY A 162 -31.79 24.53 44.76
N ARG A 163 -30.94 23.51 44.55
CA ARG A 163 -31.30 22.31 43.76
C ARG A 163 -32.23 21.33 44.50
N GLN A 164 -32.27 21.35 45.83
CA GLN A 164 -33.17 20.47 46.57
C GLN A 164 -34.64 20.89 46.45
N GLN A 165 -34.92 22.19 46.30
CA GLN A 165 -36.30 22.67 46.11
C GLN A 165 -36.81 22.44 44.68
N GLU A 166 -35.97 22.60 43.65
CA GLU A 166 -36.36 22.30 42.27
C GLU A 166 -36.56 20.79 42.03
N GLN A 167 -35.83 19.93 42.74
CA GLN A 167 -35.98 18.47 42.60
C GLN A 167 -37.36 17.95 43.03
N GLN A 168 -38.01 18.59 44.01
CA GLN A 168 -39.33 18.15 44.45
C GLN A 168 -40.44 18.58 43.49
N GLN A 169 -40.31 19.73 42.82
CA GLN A 169 -41.29 20.16 41.82
C GLN A 169 -41.17 19.40 40.49
N GLN A 170 -39.96 19.03 40.07
CA GLN A 170 -39.78 18.30 38.80
C GLN A 170 -40.19 16.82 38.89
N GLN A 171 -40.11 16.18 40.05
CA GLN A 171 -40.58 14.79 40.19
C GLN A 171 -42.09 14.63 39.95
N GLN A 172 -42.89 15.67 40.17
CA GLN A 172 -44.33 15.61 39.91
C GLN A 172 -44.67 15.79 38.42
N GLN A 173 -43.84 16.48 37.65
CA GLN A 173 -44.04 16.64 36.20
C GLN A 173 -43.47 15.47 35.38
N GLY A 174 -42.46 14.76 35.90
CA GLY A 174 -41.80 13.65 35.19
C GLY A 174 -42.62 12.37 35.03
N ARG A 175 -43.68 12.15 35.83
CA ARG A 175 -44.55 10.96 35.69
C ARG A 175 -45.50 11.03 34.50
N GLN A 176 -45.79 12.20 33.95
CA GLN A 176 -46.75 12.34 32.84
C GLN A 176 -46.11 12.24 31.44
N GLN A 177 -44.78 12.16 31.33
CA GLN A 177 -44.07 12.06 30.04
C GLN A 177 -43.46 10.68 29.75
N GLN A 178 -43.61 9.69 30.65
CA GLN A 178 -43.08 8.33 30.50
C GLN A 178 -43.84 7.46 29.46
N GLY A 179 -44.64 8.06 28.59
CA GLY A 179 -45.44 7.38 27.56
C GLY A 179 -45.09 7.77 26.12
N ARG A 180 -43.85 8.17 25.84
CA ARG A 180 -43.37 8.35 24.46
C ARG A 180 -42.25 7.35 24.20
N GLU A 181 -42.65 6.21 23.64
CA GLU A 181 -41.77 5.16 23.12
C GLU A 181 -40.58 5.78 22.36
N GLN A 182 -39.39 5.67 22.96
CA GLN A 182 -38.14 5.81 22.23
C GLN A 182 -37.93 4.51 21.46
N VAL A 183 -38.22 4.56 20.16
CA VAL A 183 -37.77 3.55 19.21
C VAL A 183 -36.24 3.63 19.16
N PRO A 184 -35.51 2.55 19.45
CA PRO A 184 -34.05 2.58 19.46
C PRO A 184 -33.51 2.72 18.02
N ASP A 185 -32.79 3.81 17.77
CA ASP A 185 -32.09 4.13 16.51
C ASP A 185 -30.77 3.32 16.35
N ASP A 186 -30.54 2.34 17.22
CA ASP A 186 -29.31 1.54 17.32
C ASP A 186 -29.03 0.69 16.08
N GLY A 187 -30.04 0.39 15.27
CA GLY A 187 -29.92 -0.46 14.08
C GLY A 187 -29.06 0.14 12.95
N MET A 188 -29.17 1.46 12.72
CA MET A 188 -28.42 2.16 11.66
C MET A 188 -26.94 2.35 12.03
N ALA A 189 -26.67 2.68 13.29
CA ALA A 189 -25.30 2.80 13.81
C ALA A 189 -24.56 1.45 13.77
N GLY A 190 -25.25 0.35 14.13
CA GLY A 190 -24.69 -1.00 14.04
C GLY A 190 -24.35 -1.42 12.61
N ALA A 191 -25.22 -1.10 11.64
CA ALA A 191 -25.00 -1.41 10.23
C ALA A 191 -23.80 -0.65 9.64
N ALA A 192 -23.63 0.63 9.98
CA ALA A 192 -22.49 1.44 9.54
C ALA A 192 -21.16 0.95 10.13
N ALA A 193 -21.16 0.57 11.42
CA ALA A 193 -19.99 -0.03 12.07
C ALA A 193 -19.61 -1.38 11.43
N ALA A 194 -20.59 -2.23 11.12
CA ALA A 194 -20.36 -3.51 10.45
C ALA A 194 -19.79 -3.33 9.03
N ALA A 195 -20.31 -2.36 8.26
CA ALA A 195 -19.80 -2.04 6.93
C ALA A 195 -18.33 -1.55 6.99
N THR A 196 -18.02 -0.66 7.94
CA THR A 196 -16.65 -0.17 8.16
C THR A 196 -15.70 -1.31 8.54
N ALA A 197 -16.12 -2.22 9.41
CA ALA A 197 -15.33 -3.37 9.81
C ALA A 197 -15.03 -4.31 8.62
N LEU A 198 -16.02 -4.53 7.73
CA LEU A 198 -15.84 -5.32 6.52
C LEU A 198 -14.85 -4.66 5.54
N GLU A 199 -14.93 -3.34 5.37
CA GLU A 199 -14.00 -2.57 4.53
C GLU A 199 -12.57 -2.65 5.08
N VAL A 200 -12.38 -2.49 6.39
CA VAL A 200 -11.06 -2.66 7.05
C VAL A 200 -10.50 -4.06 6.83
N ALA A 201 -11.34 -5.10 6.93
CA ALA A 201 -10.91 -6.48 6.69
C ALA A 201 -10.48 -6.71 5.24
N ALA A 202 -11.22 -6.16 4.27
CA ALA A 202 -10.88 -6.24 2.84
C ALA A 202 -9.53 -5.56 2.55
N LEU A 203 -9.32 -4.33 3.04
CA LEU A 203 -8.08 -3.58 2.84
C LEU A 203 -6.86 -4.27 3.46
N ARG A 204 -7.03 -4.91 4.62
CA ARG A 204 -5.97 -5.74 5.24
C ARG A 204 -5.66 -6.98 4.41
N GLY A 205 -6.68 -7.61 3.83
CA GLY A 205 -6.50 -8.70 2.88
C GLY A 205 -5.71 -8.28 1.64
N GLU A 206 -6.02 -7.10 1.09
CA GLU A 206 -5.26 -6.51 -0.01
C GLU A 206 -3.79 -6.24 0.35
N LEU A 207 -3.53 -5.67 1.54
CA LEU A 207 -2.17 -5.42 2.01
C LEU A 207 -1.37 -6.72 2.17
N ALA A 208 -1.96 -7.77 2.75
CA ALA A 208 -1.28 -9.05 2.89
C ALA A 208 -1.01 -9.72 1.53
N SER A 209 -1.96 -9.65 0.61
CA SER A 209 -1.77 -10.12 -0.78
C SER A 209 -0.65 -9.35 -1.48
N ALA A 210 -0.61 -8.02 -1.30
CA ALA A 210 0.45 -7.17 -1.82
C ALA A 210 1.82 -7.53 -1.20
N ALA A 211 1.89 -7.76 0.11
CA ALA A 211 3.13 -8.16 0.78
C ALA A 211 3.66 -9.50 0.28
N ALA A 212 2.80 -10.50 0.09
CA ALA A 212 3.18 -11.78 -0.47
C ALA A 212 3.67 -11.64 -1.93
N GLY A 213 2.92 -10.89 -2.76
CA GLY A 213 3.29 -10.62 -4.15
C GLY A 213 4.61 -9.85 -4.28
N TRP A 214 4.84 -8.88 -3.39
CA TRP A 214 6.07 -8.11 -3.32
C TRP A 214 7.27 -9.00 -2.96
N GLY A 215 7.17 -9.79 -1.89
CA GLY A 215 8.25 -10.69 -1.47
C GLY A 215 8.65 -11.66 -2.58
N ALA A 216 7.66 -12.29 -3.22
CA ALA A 216 7.88 -13.20 -4.35
C ALA A 216 8.51 -12.48 -5.56
N GLY A 217 7.99 -11.33 -5.94
CA GLY A 217 8.50 -10.54 -7.06
C GLY A 217 9.93 -10.03 -6.83
N ARG A 218 10.23 -9.57 -5.61
CA ARG A 218 11.56 -9.12 -5.21
C ARG A 218 12.58 -10.25 -5.25
N ALA A 219 12.26 -11.41 -4.65
CA ALA A 219 13.12 -12.59 -4.69
C ALA A 219 13.37 -13.04 -6.14
N TYR A 220 12.33 -13.03 -6.96
CA TYR A 220 12.43 -13.36 -8.39
C TYR A 220 13.35 -12.40 -9.15
N LEU A 221 13.20 -11.09 -8.94
CA LEU A 221 14.04 -10.05 -9.54
C LEU A 221 15.51 -10.24 -9.18
N LEU A 222 15.82 -10.37 -7.89
CA LEU A 222 17.20 -10.57 -7.41
C LEU A 222 17.82 -11.84 -8.00
N ARG A 223 17.04 -12.92 -8.11
CA ARG A 223 17.49 -14.17 -8.74
C ARG A 223 17.83 -13.98 -10.22
N ILE A 224 17.02 -13.23 -10.97
CA ILE A 224 17.32 -12.94 -12.39
C ILE A 224 18.59 -12.12 -12.51
N LEU A 225 18.74 -11.08 -11.69
CA LEU A 225 19.92 -10.23 -11.70
C LEU A 225 21.19 -11.02 -11.35
N ARG A 226 21.18 -11.83 -10.28
CA ARG A 226 22.30 -12.71 -9.90
C ARG A 226 22.65 -13.70 -11.00
N ASN A 227 21.66 -14.41 -11.56
CA ASN A 227 21.90 -15.35 -12.65
C ASN A 227 22.51 -14.64 -13.87
N ARG A 228 22.10 -13.39 -14.11
CA ARG A 228 22.59 -12.65 -15.25
C ARG A 228 24.01 -12.14 -15.06
N ALA A 229 24.33 -11.63 -13.87
CA ALA A 229 25.69 -11.26 -13.48
C ALA A 229 26.66 -12.42 -13.71
N LEU A 230 26.29 -13.64 -13.27
CA LEU A 230 27.09 -14.85 -13.47
C LEU A 230 27.28 -15.22 -14.95
N GLN A 231 26.24 -15.09 -15.77
CA GLN A 231 26.30 -15.42 -17.20
C GLN A 231 27.12 -14.42 -18.02
N LEU A 232 27.15 -13.16 -17.62
CA LEU A 232 27.81 -12.10 -18.37
C LEU A 232 29.28 -11.91 -17.97
N GLY A 233 29.73 -12.49 -16.86
CA GLY A 233 31.12 -12.46 -16.46
C GLY A 233 31.63 -11.06 -16.13
N GLY A 234 30.81 -10.24 -15.45
CA GLY A 234 31.14 -8.86 -15.08
C GLY A 234 30.53 -7.81 -16.00
N ASP A 235 29.22 -7.89 -16.26
CA ASP A 235 28.52 -6.73 -16.82
C ASP A 235 28.30 -5.73 -15.69
N ASP A 236 29.15 -4.70 -15.65
CA ASP A 236 29.18 -3.65 -14.63
C ASP A 236 27.80 -3.00 -14.40
N GLU A 237 26.92 -2.97 -15.40
CA GLU A 237 25.58 -2.41 -15.25
C GLU A 237 24.67 -3.32 -14.43
N VAL A 238 24.71 -4.64 -14.67
CA VAL A 238 23.91 -5.63 -13.93
C VAL A 238 24.40 -5.73 -12.49
N ASP A 239 25.72 -5.74 -12.30
CA ASP A 239 26.32 -5.78 -10.96
C ASP A 239 26.05 -4.49 -10.17
N ALA A 240 26.08 -3.33 -10.82
CA ALA A 240 25.69 -2.07 -10.18
C ALA A 240 24.20 -2.01 -9.83
N LEU A 241 23.32 -2.51 -10.71
CA LEU A 241 21.89 -2.59 -10.41
C LEU A 241 21.61 -3.58 -9.28
N LEU A 242 22.24 -4.75 -9.31
CA LEU A 242 22.16 -5.74 -8.24
C LEU A 242 22.71 -5.17 -6.93
N GLY A 243 23.82 -4.44 -7.00
CA GLY A 243 24.39 -3.71 -5.88
C GLY A 243 23.39 -2.71 -5.31
N ALA A 244 22.84 -1.83 -6.13
CA ALA A 244 21.86 -0.81 -5.70
C ALA A 244 20.60 -1.43 -5.07
N LEU A 245 20.06 -2.50 -5.66
CA LEU A 245 18.82 -3.14 -5.17
C LEU A 245 19.07 -4.12 -4.02
N GLY A 246 20.29 -4.65 -3.89
CA GLY A 246 20.68 -5.65 -2.90
C GLY A 246 21.47 -5.10 -1.71
N PHE A 247 21.85 -3.82 -1.70
CA PHE A 247 22.97 -3.29 -0.91
C PHE A 247 22.90 -3.44 0.61
N ASN A 248 21.77 -3.81 1.21
CA ASN A 248 21.71 -3.83 2.66
C ASN A 248 21.99 -5.20 3.31
N GLY A 249 22.20 -6.26 2.55
CA GLY A 249 22.33 -7.62 3.11
C GLY A 249 21.07 -8.12 3.85
N PHE A 250 20.04 -7.28 4.00
CA PHE A 250 18.74 -7.61 4.61
C PHE A 250 17.98 -8.71 3.86
N TYR A 251 18.33 -8.95 2.60
CA TYR A 251 17.65 -9.91 1.73
C TYR A 251 18.56 -11.08 1.33
N SER A 252 19.56 -11.37 2.14
CA SER A 252 20.42 -12.55 2.00
C SER A 252 19.64 -13.79 2.43
N GLU A 253 18.81 -14.34 1.54
CA GLU A 253 18.45 -15.77 1.57
C GLU A 253 19.38 -16.56 0.65
#